data_AF-A0A7X7CX59-F1
#
_entry.id   AF-A0A7X7CX59-F1
#
_cell.length_a   1.000
_cell.length_b   1.000
_cell.length_c   1.000
_cell.angle_alpha   90.00
_cell.angle_beta   90.00
_cell.angle_gamma   90.00
#
_symmetry.space_group_name_H-M   'P 1'
#
loop_
_entity.id
_entity.type
_entity.pdbx_description
1 polymer ?
#
loop_
_entity_poly.entity_id
_entity_poly.type
_entity_poly.pdbx_seq_one_letter_code
_entity_poly.pdbx_strand_id
1 'polypeptide(L)' 'MAKNIVRGYYDESYPPIPTKATKFWRRSILKQIIMFIVLNLRIMRIVVGGHS' A
#
# COMPACT_ATOMS: atom_id res chain seq x y z
N MET A 1 30.89 3.33 36.71
CA MET A 1 29.60 3.52 36.01
C MET A 1 29.62 2.68 34.74
N ALA A 2 28.86 1.59 34.70
CA ALA A 2 28.78 0.73 33.53
C ALA A 2 27.99 1.46 32.42
N LYS A 3 28.63 1.67 31.27
CA LYS A 3 28.01 2.29 30.09
C LYS A 3 27.00 1.32 29.50
N ASN A 4 25.72 1.53 29.77
CA ASN A 4 24.64 0.77 29.15
C ASN A 4 24.57 1.16 27.67
N ILE A 5 25.27 0.41 26.82
CA ILE A 5 25.20 0.56 25.36
C ILE A 5 23.90 -0.07 24.86
N VAL A 6 22.80 0.66 25.01
CA VAL A 6 21.56 0.33 24.31
C VAL A 6 21.87 0.45 22.81
N ARG A 7 22.00 -0.69 22.12
CA ARG A 7 21.93 -0.74 20.66
C ARG A 7 20.50 -0.38 20.29
N GLY A 8 20.21 0.92 20.22
CA GLY A 8 19.00 1.40 19.57
C GLY A 8 18.95 0.75 18.20
N TYR A 9 17.84 0.09 17.88
CA TYR A 9 17.64 -0.53 16.57
C TYR A 9 17.88 0.55 15.50
N TYR A 10 19.02 0.47 14.81
CA TYR A 10 19.36 1.36 13.68
C TYR A 10 18.56 1.03 12.41
N ASP A 11 17.68 0.03 12.50
CA ASP A 11 16.70 -0.29 11.48
C ASP A 11 15.36 0.29 11.88
N GLU A 12 15.30 1.62 11.97
CA GLU A 12 14.09 2.30 11.53
C GLU A 12 13.84 1.74 10.13
N SER A 13 12.96 0.75 10.00
CA SER A 13 12.63 0.12 8.73
C SER A 13 11.86 1.16 7.93
N TYR A 14 12.59 2.15 7.44
CA TYR A 14 12.06 3.24 6.68
C TYR A 14 11.50 2.57 5.42
N PRO A 15 10.20 2.71 5.17
CA PRO A 15 9.62 2.09 3.98
C PRO A 15 10.43 2.56 2.78
N PRO A 16 10.76 1.66 1.83
CA PRO A 16 11.53 2.04 0.67
C PRO A 16 10.83 3.23 0.01
N ILE A 17 11.55 4.36 -0.07
CA ILE A 17 11.00 5.59 -0.66
C ILE A 17 10.51 5.23 -2.06
N PRO A 18 9.25 5.52 -2.39
CA PRO A 18 8.67 5.06 -3.64
C PRO A 18 9.51 5.54 -4.82
N THR A 19 9.93 4.59 -5.64
CA THR A 19 10.71 4.85 -6.84
C THR A 19 9.92 5.76 -7.80
N LYS A 20 10.62 6.42 -8.72
CA LYS A 20 9.99 7.28 -9.74
C LYS A 20 8.89 6.54 -10.51
N ALA A 21 9.11 5.25 -10.80
CA ALA A 21 8.13 4.38 -11.41
C ALA A 21 6.89 4.18 -10.53
N THR A 22 7.05 3.85 -9.25
CA THR A 22 5.92 3.71 -8.31
C THR A 22 5.10 4.99 -8.21
N LYS A 23 5.75 6.17 -8.21
CA LYS A 23 5.06 7.47 -8.22
C LYS A 23 4.30 7.71 -9.53
N PHE A 24 4.89 7.36 -10.68
CA PHE A 24 4.24 7.47 -11.99
C PHE A 24 2.98 6.62 -12.09
N TRP A 25 3.06 5.35 -11.71
CA TRP A 25 1.92 4.43 -11.70
C TRP A 25 0.86 4.78 -10.65
N ARG A 26 1.24 5.53 -9.61
CA ARG A 26 0.29 6.07 -8.62
C ARG A 26 -0.45 7.30 -9.19
N ARG A 27 0.20 8.15 -9.98
CA ARG A 27 -0.42 9.35 -10.59
C ARG A 27 -1.26 9.05 -11.83
N SER A 28 -1.01 7.93 -12.52
CA SER A 28 -1.73 7.60 -13.76
C SER A 28 -3.25 7.54 -13.55
N ILE A 29 -3.99 8.44 -14.22
CA ILE A 29 -5.45 8.55 -14.14
C ILE A 29 -6.12 7.34 -14.80
N LEU A 30 -5.59 6.88 -15.94
CA LEU A 30 -6.11 5.69 -16.63
C LEU A 30 -6.06 4.45 -15.73
N LYS A 31 -4.94 4.23 -15.03
CA LYS A 31 -4.81 3.12 -14.08
C LYS A 31 -5.75 3.28 -12.88
N GLN A 32 -5.96 4.50 -12.40
CA GLN A 32 -6.91 4.77 -11.31
C GLN A 32 -8.35 4.43 -11.70
N ILE A 33 -8.78 4.77 -12.92
CA ILE A 33 -10.13 4.45 -13.43
C ILE A 33 -10.32 2.93 -13.52
N ILE A 34 -9.33 2.20 -14.06
CA ILE A 34 -9.39 0.74 -14.14
C ILE A 34 -9.49 0.11 -12.75
N MET A 35 -8.65 0.55 -11.81
CA MET A 35 -8.69 0.07 -10.43
C MET A 35 -10.01 0.41 -9.73
N PHE A 36 -10.59 1.58 -10.01
CA PHE A 36 -11.90 1.97 -9.50
C PHE A 36 -12.98 0.99 -9.97
N ILE A 37 -13.04 0.69 -11.27
CA ILE A 37 -14.02 -0.25 -11.81
C ILE A 37 -13.82 -1.65 -11.22
N VAL A 38 -12.60 -2.19 -11.22
CA VAL A 38 -12.30 -3.53 -10.69
C VAL A 38 -12.66 -3.65 -9.21
N LEU A 39 -12.36 -2.62 -8.41
CA LEU A 39 -12.69 -2.60 -6.99
C LEU A 39 -14.20 -2.61 -6.77
N ASN A 40 -14.94 -1.74 -7.46
CA ASN A 40 -16.39 -1.67 -7.36
C ASN A 40 -17.05 -2.98 -7.83
N LEU A 41 -16.59 -3.59 -8.93
CA LEU A 41 -17.10 -4.89 -9.39
C LEU A 41 -16.84 -6.01 -8.37
N ARG A 42 -15.67 -6.03 -7.71
CA ARG A 42 -15.39 -7.00 -6.63
C ARG A 42 -16.30 -6.78 -5.43
N ILE A 43 -16.52 -5.53 -5.03
CA ILE A 43 -17.46 -5.19 -3.95
C ILE A 43 -18.87 -5.65 -4.32
N MET A 44 -19.34 -5.35 -5.52
CA MET A 44 -20.66 -5.81 -6.00
C MET A 44 -20.76 -7.34 -5.99
N ARG A 45 -19.71 -8.06 -6.40
CA ARG A 45 -19.69 -9.54 -6.32
C ARG A 45 -19.81 -10.05 -4.89
N ILE A 46 -19.13 -9.42 -3.93
CA ILE A 46 -19.22 -9.79 -2.51
C ILE A 46 -20.62 -9.47 -1.96
N VAL A 47 -21.16 -8.29 -2.27
CA VAL A 47 -22.48 -7.86 -1.81
C VAL A 47 -23.58 -8.75 -2.39
N VAL A 48 -23.62 -8.93 -3.71
CA VAL A 48 -24.63 -9.74 -4.40
C VAL A 48 -24.47 -11.23 -4.06
N GLY A 49 -23.23 -11.74 -4.03
CA GLY A 49 -22.95 -13.13 -3.70
C GLY A 49 -23.12 -13.48 -2.22
N GLY A 50 -22.99 -12.51 -1.31
CA GLY A 50 -23.21 -12.69 0.13
C GLY A 50 -24.68 -12.59 0.56
N HIS A 51 -25.57 -12.23 -0.36
CA HIS A 51 -27.03 -12.21 -0.16
C HIS A 51 -27.74 -13.50 -0.60
N SER A 52 -27.00 -14.56 -0.94
CA SER A 52 -27.53 -15.89 -1.25
C SER A 52 -27.23 -16.92 -0.17
#